data_AF-A0A0H2LXP5-F1
#
_entry.id   AF-A0A0H2LXP5-F1
#
_cell.length_a   1.000
_cell.length_b   1.000
_cell.length_c   1.000
_cell.angle_alpha   90.00
_cell.angle_beta   90.00
_cell.angle_gamma   90.00
#
_symmetry.space_group_name_H-M   'P 1'
#
loop_
_entity.id
_entity.type
_entity.pdbx_description
1 polymer ?
#
loop_
_entity_poly.entity_id
_entity_poly.type
_entity_poly.pdbx_seq_one_letter_code
_entity_poly.pdbx_strand_id
1 'polypeptide(L)'
;MPDPLIQATERAERELGMEALAAVLAAQRADDAALALFRALDAGLAHAPGHLLLTVLVYHRALGESQRAYSSRPLEYPVGGRKTLGQAPRMRQVLASGEPFIGRGRQDIVDNYADHATLLAMGCESIVNMPVRWGAEVLGTVNLLHAQGRYAEADLPRIAAWAQLSVPAFLATLLRR
;
A
#
# COMPACT_ATOMS: atom_id res chain seq x y z
N MET A 1 13.98 -27.03 25.44
CA MET A 1 12.67 -26.35 25.40
C MET A 1 12.84 -25.05 24.62
N PRO A 2 11.91 -24.64 23.75
CA PRO A 2 12.02 -23.37 23.04
C PRO A 2 12.00 -22.18 24.00
N ASP A 3 12.64 -21.07 23.63
CA ASP A 3 12.66 -19.82 24.39
C ASP A 3 11.23 -19.24 24.52
N PRO A 4 10.76 -18.89 25.73
CA PRO A 4 9.44 -18.28 25.95
C PRO A 4 9.17 -17.02 25.10
N LEU A 5 10.20 -16.22 24.79
CA LEU A 5 10.06 -15.03 23.94
C LEU A 5 9.79 -15.42 22.48
N ILE A 6 10.47 -16.45 21.97
CA ILE A 6 10.23 -16.96 20.61
C ILE A 6 8.79 -17.50 20.51
N GLN A 7 8.33 -18.25 21.51
CA GLN A 7 6.97 -18.80 21.52
C GLN A 7 5.88 -17.70 21.59
N ALA A 8 6.15 -16.60 22.30
CA ALA A 8 5.23 -15.47 22.37
C ALA A 8 5.14 -14.73 21.03
N THR A 9 6.27 -14.50 20.37
CA THR A 9 6.32 -13.87 19.03
C THR A 9 5.61 -14.74 17.99
N GLU A 10 5.91 -16.05 17.92
CA GLU A 10 5.24 -16.96 16.98
C GLU A 10 3.72 -17.00 17.17
N ARG A 11 3.24 -16.89 18.41
CA ARG A 11 1.81 -16.85 18.72
C ARG A 11 1.17 -15.56 18.23
N ALA A 12 1.79 -14.41 18.51
CA ALA A 12 1.32 -13.11 18.07
C ALA A 12 1.28 -13.02 16.53
N GLU A 13 2.28 -13.55 15.84
CA GLU A 13 2.31 -13.62 14.37
C GLU A 13 1.17 -14.48 13.80
N ARG A 14 0.88 -15.62 14.43
CA ARG A 14 -0.23 -16.50 14.03
C ARG A 14 -1.59 -15.85 14.25
N GLU A 15 -1.80 -15.22 15.41
CA GLU A 15 -3.04 -14.50 15.71
C GLU A 15 -3.27 -13.38 14.70
N LEU A 16 -2.24 -12.59 14.42
CA LEU A 16 -2.27 -11.51 13.46
C LEU A 16 -2.52 -11.99 12.02
N GLY A 17 -1.99 -13.16 11.64
CA GLY A 17 -2.27 -13.81 10.37
C GLY A 17 -3.73 -14.28 10.26
N MET A 18 -4.30 -14.83 11.33
CA MET A 18 -5.70 -15.28 11.37
C MET A 18 -6.69 -14.11 11.34
N GLU A 19 -6.37 -13.01 12.04
CA GLU A 19 -7.15 -11.77 11.98
C GLU A 19 -7.16 -11.19 10.56
N ALA A 20 -6.01 -11.17 9.89
CA ALA A 20 -5.91 -10.71 8.51
C ALA A 20 -6.78 -11.55 7.57
N LEU A 21 -6.72 -12.87 7.69
CA LEU A 21 -7.54 -13.78 6.88
C LEU A 21 -9.04 -13.56 7.12
N ALA A 22 -9.46 -13.44 8.38
CA ALA A 22 -10.87 -13.21 8.72
C ALA A 22 -11.38 -11.88 8.14
N ALA A 23 -10.60 -10.81 8.27
CA ALA A 23 -10.94 -9.49 7.72
C ALA A 23 -11.07 -9.52 6.19
N VAL A 24 -10.14 -10.19 5.50
CA VAL A 24 -10.16 -10.34 4.03
C VAL A 24 -11.36 -11.15 3.57
N LEU A 25 -11.68 -12.27 4.23
CA LEU A 25 -12.84 -13.09 3.91
C LEU A 25 -14.17 -12.35 4.11
N ALA A 26 -14.28 -11.57 5.20
CA ALA A 26 -15.44 -10.74 5.44
C ALA A 26 -15.58 -9.64 4.38
N ALA A 27 -14.49 -8.96 4.04
CA ALA A 27 -14.47 -7.91 3.02
C ALA A 27 -14.88 -8.42 1.64
N GLN A 28 -14.45 -9.61 1.24
CA GLN A 28 -14.83 -10.21 -0.05
C GLN A 28 -16.32 -10.55 -0.19
N ARG A 29 -17.05 -10.63 0.92
CA ARG A 29 -18.49 -10.92 0.94
C ARG A 29 -19.36 -9.66 1.05
N ALA A 30 -18.75 -8.47 1.16
CA ALA A 30 -19.46 -7.21 1.23
C ALA A 30 -19.98 -6.77 -0.15
N ASP A 31 -21.03 -5.95 -0.17
CA ASP A 31 -21.65 -5.43 -1.41
C ASP A 31 -20.63 -4.69 -2.30
N ASP A 32 -19.80 -3.83 -1.69
CA ASP A 32 -18.63 -3.24 -2.37
C ASP A 32 -17.33 -3.86 -1.90
N ALA A 33 -17.13 -5.12 -2.29
CA ALA A 33 -15.97 -5.93 -1.89
C ALA A 33 -14.61 -5.26 -2.15
N ALA A 34 -14.49 -4.46 -3.21
CA ALA A 34 -13.23 -3.76 -3.53
C ALA A 34 -12.90 -2.70 -2.46
N LEU A 35 -13.86 -1.83 -2.15
CA LEU A 35 -13.68 -0.81 -1.10
C LEU A 35 -13.50 -1.46 0.27
N ALA A 36 -14.27 -2.50 0.58
CA ALA A 36 -14.14 -3.23 1.85
C ALA A 36 -12.75 -3.84 2.01
N LEU A 37 -12.17 -4.40 0.94
CA LEU A 37 -10.81 -4.95 0.96
C LEU A 37 -9.75 -3.87 1.15
N PHE A 38 -9.88 -2.71 0.49
CA PHE A 38 -8.95 -1.60 0.72
C PHE A 38 -9.02 -1.06 2.15
N ARG A 39 -10.21 -1.05 2.77
CA ARG A 39 -10.35 -0.70 4.19
C ARG A 39 -9.75 -1.75 5.13
N ALA A 40 -9.92 -3.03 4.82
CA ALA A 40 -9.30 -4.11 5.59
C ALA A 40 -7.76 -4.04 5.52
N LEU A 41 -7.21 -3.77 4.33
CA LEU A 41 -5.80 -3.49 4.10
C LEU A 41 -5.31 -2.30 4.94
N ASP A 42 -6.03 -1.18 4.92
CA ASP A 42 -5.71 0.02 5.73
C ASP A 42 -5.67 -0.32 7.22
N ALA A 43 -6.76 -0.88 7.75
CA ALA A 43 -6.84 -1.26 9.15
C ALA A 43 -5.74 -2.26 9.57
N GLY A 44 -5.41 -3.22 8.70
CA GLY A 44 -4.37 -4.22 8.94
C GLY A 44 -2.95 -3.68 9.01
N LEU A 45 -2.70 -2.52 8.38
CA LEU A 45 -1.41 -1.83 8.34
C LEU A 45 -1.34 -0.61 9.28
N ALA A 46 -2.46 -0.19 9.88
CA ALA A 46 -2.57 1.01 10.70
C ALA A 46 -1.69 1.00 11.98
N HIS A 47 -1.41 -0.17 12.56
CA HIS A 47 -0.61 -0.29 13.79
C HIS A 47 0.78 -0.89 13.58
N ALA A 48 0.97 -1.65 12.50
CA ALA A 48 2.24 -2.30 12.19
C ALA A 48 2.40 -2.38 10.67
N PRO A 49 3.31 -1.61 10.06
CA PRO A 49 4.20 -0.59 10.67
C PRO A 49 3.51 0.74 11.06
N GLY A 50 2.25 0.92 10.66
CA GLY A 50 1.52 2.18 10.77
C GLY A 50 1.76 3.14 9.61
N HIS A 51 0.88 4.13 9.46
CA HIS A 51 0.99 5.17 8.46
C HIS A 51 0.23 6.45 8.84
N LEU A 52 0.77 7.60 8.43
CA LEU A 52 0.05 8.87 8.44
C LEU A 52 -0.87 9.01 7.21
N LEU A 53 -0.48 8.38 6.10
CA LEU A 53 -1.24 8.33 4.85
C LEU A 53 -1.06 6.95 4.21
N LEU A 54 -2.17 6.32 3.83
CA LEU A 54 -2.19 5.16 2.96
C LEU A 54 -2.98 5.49 1.70
N THR A 55 -2.42 5.17 0.54
CA THR A 55 -3.13 5.29 -0.74
C THR A 55 -2.97 4.02 -1.57
N VAL A 56 -4.01 3.70 -2.33
CA VAL A 56 -3.96 2.64 -3.34
C VAL A 56 -4.06 3.28 -4.71
N LEU A 57 -3.08 2.98 -5.57
CA LEU A 57 -3.08 3.35 -6.97
C LEU A 57 -3.26 2.09 -7.82
N VAL A 58 -4.21 2.10 -8.75
CA VAL A 58 -4.36 1.06 -9.79
C VAL A 58 -3.84 1.60 -11.13
N TYR A 59 -3.33 0.71 -11.98
CA TYR A 59 -2.69 1.09 -13.24
C TYR A 59 -3.52 0.68 -14.46
N HIS A 60 -4.00 1.68 -15.18
CA HIS A 60 -4.70 1.55 -16.44
C HIS A 60 -3.68 1.50 -17.58
N ARG A 61 -3.14 0.31 -17.86
CA ARG A 61 -2.06 0.12 -18.85
C ARG A 61 -2.39 0.64 -20.23
N ALA A 62 -3.61 0.39 -20.71
CA ALA A 62 -4.08 0.87 -22.01
C ALA A 62 -4.08 2.39 -22.13
N LEU A 63 -4.23 3.11 -21.01
CA LEU A 63 -4.24 4.58 -20.95
C LEU A 63 -2.88 5.16 -20.56
N GLY A 64 -1.96 4.34 -20.04
CA GLY A 64 -0.69 4.83 -19.49
C GLY A 64 -0.88 5.70 -18.24
N GLU A 65 -1.93 5.43 -17.46
CA GLU A 65 -2.32 6.24 -16.30
C GLU A 65 -2.38 5.40 -15.01
N SER A 66 -2.12 6.05 -13.89
CA SER A 66 -2.55 5.56 -12.58
C SER A 66 -3.82 6.27 -12.13
N GLN A 67 -4.65 5.57 -11.37
CA GLN A 67 -5.84 6.10 -10.73
C GLN A 67 -5.81 5.75 -9.24
N ARG A 68 -6.17 6.70 -8.38
CA ARG A 68 -6.32 6.45 -6.95
C ARG A 68 -7.62 5.71 -6.67
N ALA A 69 -7.52 4.45 -6.27
CA ALA A 69 -8.67 3.63 -5.91
C ALA A 69 -9.07 3.76 -4.43
N TYR A 70 -8.11 4.14 -3.58
CA TYR A 70 -8.34 4.33 -2.14
C TYR A 70 -7.39 5.38 -1.55
N SER A 71 -7.86 6.06 -0.49
CA SER A 71 -7.06 6.98 0.32
C SER A 71 -7.58 6.98 1.76
N SER A 72 -6.67 6.90 2.74
CA SER A 72 -6.99 7.13 4.15
C SER A 72 -7.20 8.62 4.48
N ARG A 73 -6.80 9.53 3.56
CA ARG A 73 -7.02 10.98 3.63
C ARG A 73 -7.64 11.49 2.32
N PRO A 74 -8.95 11.25 2.10
CA PRO A 74 -9.59 11.57 0.82
C PRO A 74 -9.78 13.08 0.57
N LEU A 75 -9.66 13.94 1.59
CA LEU A 75 -9.73 15.39 1.41
C LEU A 75 -8.47 15.92 0.72
N GLU A 76 -7.29 15.52 1.20
CA GLU A 76 -5.99 15.89 0.62
C GLU A 76 -5.65 15.06 -0.62
N TYR A 77 -6.06 13.79 -0.64
CA TYR A 77 -5.82 12.85 -1.73
C TYR A 77 -7.12 12.20 -2.22
N PRO A 78 -7.91 12.91 -3.06
CA PRO A 78 -9.19 12.41 -3.55
C PRO A 78 -9.10 11.08 -4.29
N VAL A 79 -10.05 10.19 -3.99
CA VAL A 79 -10.28 8.97 -4.76
C VAL A 79 -10.71 9.33 -6.19
N GLY A 80 -10.25 8.57 -7.17
CA GLY A 80 -10.49 8.80 -8.59
C GLY A 80 -9.46 9.72 -9.26
N GLY A 81 -8.61 10.42 -8.49
CA GLY A 81 -7.54 11.25 -9.05
C GLY A 81 -6.60 10.43 -9.94
N ARG A 82 -6.26 10.97 -11.12
CA ARG A 82 -5.43 10.31 -12.14
C ARG A 82 -4.11 11.04 -12.36
N LYS A 83 -3.05 10.29 -12.69
CA LYS A 83 -1.74 10.83 -13.08
C LYS A 83 -1.17 10.00 -14.23
N THR A 84 -0.57 10.65 -15.23
CA THR A 84 0.12 9.92 -16.32
C THR A 84 1.39 9.26 -15.78
N LEU A 85 1.69 8.03 -16.20
CA LEU A 85 2.89 7.31 -15.76
C LEU A 85 4.18 8.03 -16.20
N GLY A 86 4.12 8.79 -17.30
CA GLY A 86 5.23 9.63 -17.81
C GLY A 86 5.68 10.72 -16.83
N GLN A 87 4.81 11.17 -15.94
CA GLN A 87 5.10 12.23 -14.96
C GLN A 87 5.60 11.70 -13.60
N ALA A 88 5.71 10.38 -13.43
CA ALA A 88 6.09 9.76 -12.15
C ALA A 88 7.24 8.74 -12.32
N PRO A 89 8.50 9.20 -12.36
CA PRO A 89 9.68 8.33 -12.54
C PRO A 89 9.74 7.18 -11.54
N ARG A 90 9.46 7.46 -10.26
CA ARG A 90 9.48 6.44 -9.21
C ARG A 90 8.44 5.34 -9.46
N MET A 91 7.23 5.74 -9.85
CA MET A 91 6.14 4.82 -10.16
C MET A 91 6.50 3.91 -11.35
N ARG A 92 7.17 4.44 -12.38
CA ARG A 92 7.67 3.63 -13.50
C ARG A 92 8.71 2.59 -13.06
N GLN A 93 9.61 2.96 -12.15
CA GLN A 93 10.63 2.03 -11.67
C GLN A 93 9.98 0.83 -10.96
N VAL A 94 9.06 1.08 -10.02
CA VAL A 94 8.32 0.02 -9.31
C VAL A 94 7.49 -0.83 -10.27
N LEU A 95 6.86 -0.21 -11.27
CA LEU A 95 6.12 -0.92 -12.31
C LEU A 95 7.01 -1.86 -13.13
N ALA A 96 8.23 -1.42 -13.47
CA ALA A 96 9.16 -2.15 -14.32
C ALA A 96 9.89 -3.27 -13.56
N SER A 97 10.29 -3.03 -12.30
CA SER A 97 10.99 -4.04 -11.50
C SER A 97 10.03 -5.02 -10.83
N GLY A 98 8.81 -4.58 -10.48
CA GLY A 98 7.93 -5.33 -9.59
C GLY A 98 8.46 -5.43 -8.15
N GLU A 99 9.44 -4.58 -7.80
CA GLU A 99 10.08 -4.52 -6.49
C GLU A 99 9.61 -3.30 -5.69
N PRO A 100 9.52 -3.41 -4.35
CA PRO A 100 9.14 -2.27 -3.51
C PRO A 100 10.20 -1.18 -3.54
N PHE A 101 9.74 0.07 -3.46
CA PHE A 101 10.59 1.21 -3.14
C PHE A 101 10.42 1.60 -1.68
N ILE A 102 11.54 1.93 -1.02
CA ILE A 102 11.57 2.51 0.33
C ILE A 102 12.33 3.84 0.31
N GLY A 103 11.63 4.92 0.66
CA GLY A 103 12.21 6.23 0.97
C GLY A 103 12.25 6.41 2.48
N ARG A 104 13.41 6.77 3.02
CA ARG A 104 13.67 6.75 4.47
C ARG A 104 13.71 8.14 5.10
N GLY A 105 13.79 9.19 4.27
CA GLY A 105 13.87 10.54 4.77
C GLY A 105 13.24 11.58 3.85
N ARG A 106 13.16 12.80 4.39
CA ARG A 106 12.61 13.98 3.73
C ARG A 106 13.12 14.19 2.30
N GLN A 107 14.42 13.95 2.06
CA GLN A 107 15.01 14.14 0.74
C GLN A 107 14.42 13.16 -0.30
N ASP A 108 14.15 11.91 0.09
CA ASP A 108 13.47 10.95 -0.78
C ASP A 108 12.08 11.44 -1.17
N ILE A 109 11.38 12.15 -0.29
CA ILE A 109 10.08 12.75 -0.59
C ILE A 109 10.23 13.91 -1.58
N VAL A 110 11.19 14.82 -1.34
CA VAL A 110 11.44 15.99 -2.21
C VAL A 110 11.83 15.55 -3.62
N ASP A 111 12.72 14.57 -3.75
CA ASP A 111 13.28 14.17 -5.04
C ASP A 111 12.30 13.39 -5.91
N ASN A 112 11.29 12.76 -5.32
CA ASN A 112 10.43 11.80 -6.02
C ASN A 112 8.97 12.25 -6.17
N TYR A 113 8.52 13.25 -5.41
CA TYR A 113 7.11 13.65 -5.36
C TYR A 113 6.94 15.15 -5.61
N ALA A 114 6.22 15.51 -6.67
CA ALA A 114 5.94 16.90 -7.01
C ALA A 114 5.12 17.62 -5.93
N ASP A 115 4.27 16.88 -5.22
CA ASP A 115 3.46 17.33 -4.09
C ASP A 115 4.18 17.20 -2.73
N HIS A 116 5.52 17.16 -2.72
CA HIS A 116 6.31 17.05 -1.49
C HIS A 116 5.92 18.09 -0.44
N ALA A 117 5.60 19.33 -0.81
CA ALA A 117 5.19 20.36 0.16
C ALA A 117 3.97 19.94 1.00
N THR A 118 2.95 19.35 0.36
CA THR A 118 1.75 18.82 1.03
C THR A 118 2.09 17.61 1.89
N LEU A 119 2.90 16.69 1.37
CA LEU A 119 3.35 15.51 2.12
C LEU A 119 4.09 15.88 3.40
N LEU A 120 5.04 16.81 3.28
CA LEU A 120 5.86 17.28 4.40
C LEU A 120 5.02 18.06 5.42
N ALA A 121 4.02 18.83 4.98
CA ALA A 121 3.09 19.51 5.88
C ALA A 121 2.25 18.51 6.72
N MET A 122 1.98 17.31 6.20
CA MET A 122 1.34 16.23 6.96
C MET A 122 2.31 15.41 7.82
N GLY A 123 3.60 15.73 7.81
CA GLY A 123 4.65 14.96 8.50
C GLY A 123 5.07 13.68 7.78
N CYS A 124 4.74 13.52 6.49
CA CYS A 124 5.15 12.37 5.68
C CYS A 124 6.57 12.59 5.15
N GLU A 125 7.55 11.98 5.81
CA GLU A 125 8.98 12.09 5.49
C GLU A 125 9.63 10.72 5.20
N SER A 126 8.85 9.65 5.18
CA SER A 126 9.25 8.32 4.68
C SER A 126 8.09 7.69 3.92
N ILE A 127 8.41 6.76 3.02
CA ILE A 127 7.43 6.14 2.14
C ILE A 127 7.83 4.70 1.78
N VAL A 128 6.84 3.82 1.67
CA VAL A 128 6.96 2.55 0.96
C VAL A 128 5.99 2.57 -0.21
N ASN A 129 6.46 2.30 -1.43
CA ASN A 129 5.60 1.94 -2.56
C ASN A 129 5.66 0.43 -2.75
N MET A 130 4.65 -0.29 -2.27
CA MET A 130 4.56 -1.74 -2.40
C MET A 130 3.80 -2.10 -3.68
N PRO A 131 4.44 -2.76 -4.66
CA PRO A 131 3.74 -3.24 -5.84
C PRO A 131 2.75 -4.35 -5.49
N VAL A 132 1.60 -4.35 -6.17
CA VAL A 132 0.63 -5.44 -6.14
C VAL A 132 0.67 -6.17 -7.48
N ARG A 133 0.93 -7.48 -7.45
CA ARG A 133 1.22 -8.26 -8.65
C ARG A 133 0.17 -9.33 -8.92
N TRP A 134 -0.08 -9.60 -10.20
CA TRP A 134 -0.84 -10.76 -10.66
C TRP A 134 -0.11 -11.41 -11.83
N GLY A 135 0.46 -12.58 -11.57
CA GLY A 135 1.45 -13.18 -12.48
C GLY A 135 2.65 -12.24 -12.68
N ALA A 136 3.02 -12.01 -13.94
CA ALA A 136 4.12 -11.11 -14.29
C ALA A 136 3.76 -9.61 -14.21
N GLU A 137 2.47 -9.28 -14.04
CA GLU A 137 1.98 -7.91 -14.17
C GLU A 137 1.87 -7.21 -12.80
N VAL A 138 2.36 -5.98 -12.72
CA VAL A 138 2.05 -5.06 -11.61
C VAL A 138 0.72 -4.37 -11.89
N LEU A 139 -0.29 -4.61 -11.04
CA LEU A 139 -1.63 -4.03 -11.15
C LEU A 139 -1.70 -2.60 -10.61
N GLY A 140 -0.77 -2.23 -9.74
CA GLY A 140 -0.83 -0.99 -8.97
C GLY A 140 0.15 -0.99 -7.80
N THR A 141 0.01 -0.01 -6.92
CA THR A 141 0.77 0.06 -5.67
C THR A 141 -0.11 0.39 -4.47
N VAL A 142 0.27 -0.18 -3.33
CA VAL A 142 -0.11 0.29 -2.00
C VAL A 142 1.02 1.19 -1.50
N ASN A 143 0.71 2.44 -1.20
CA ASN A 143 1.70 3.42 -0.76
C ASN A 143 1.43 3.80 0.69
N LEU A 144 2.42 3.60 1.56
CA LEU A 144 2.36 3.96 2.96
C LEU A 144 3.34 5.09 3.22
N LEU A 145 2.90 6.14 3.90
CA LEU A 145 3.76 7.26 4.28
C LEU A 145 3.67 7.52 5.77
N HIS A 146 4.81 7.90 6.35
CA HIS A 146 4.91 8.25 7.76
C HIS A 146 6.04 9.26 7.98
N ALA A 147 6.21 9.73 9.20
CA ALA A 147 7.42 10.42 9.68
C ALA A 147 8.74 9.71 9.29
N GLN A 148 9.85 10.44 9.34
CA GLN A 148 11.17 9.97 8.94
C GLN A 148 11.60 8.70 9.69
N GLY A 149 12.29 7.78 8.99
CA GLY A 149 12.88 6.59 9.58
C GLY A 149 11.91 5.52 10.08
N ARG A 150 10.62 5.59 9.72
CA ARG A 150 9.58 4.70 10.25
C ARG A 150 9.43 3.36 9.54
N TYR A 151 9.93 3.24 8.32
CA TYR A 151 9.92 1.99 7.57
C TYR A 151 11.31 1.38 7.49
N ALA A 152 11.40 0.06 7.62
CA ALA A 152 12.59 -0.75 7.42
C ALA A 152 12.29 -1.95 6.51
N GLU A 153 13.34 -2.65 6.05
CA GLU A 153 13.20 -3.85 5.23
C GLU A 153 12.39 -4.93 5.95
N ALA A 154 12.48 -4.99 7.28
CA ALA A 154 11.73 -5.91 8.12
C ALA A 154 10.21 -5.71 8.05
N ASP A 155 9.72 -4.53 7.64
CA ASP A 155 8.29 -4.26 7.47
C ASP A 155 7.74 -4.77 6.13
N LEU A 156 8.62 -4.92 5.12
CA LEU A 156 8.21 -5.23 3.75
C LEU A 156 7.44 -6.55 3.62
N PRO A 157 7.81 -7.67 4.29
CA PRO A 157 7.04 -8.91 4.21
C PRO A 157 5.58 -8.74 4.64
N ARG A 158 5.34 -7.97 5.71
CA ARG A 158 4.00 -7.70 6.22
C ARG A 158 3.20 -6.82 5.26
N ILE A 159 3.82 -5.73 4.78
CA ILE A 159 3.19 -4.82 3.82
C ILE A 159 2.85 -5.59 2.53
N ALA A 160 3.79 -6.42 2.04
CA ALA A 160 3.61 -7.24 0.85
C ALA A 160 2.47 -8.26 1.03
N ALA A 161 2.36 -8.91 2.18
CA ALA A 161 1.27 -9.86 2.46
C ALA A 161 -0.10 -9.18 2.36
N TRP A 162 -0.28 -8.06 3.05
CA TRP A 162 -1.54 -7.29 3.00
C TRP A 162 -1.82 -6.73 1.61
N ALA A 163 -0.81 -6.19 0.93
CA ALA A 163 -0.93 -5.68 -0.43
C ALA A 163 -1.36 -6.81 -1.40
N GLN A 164 -0.75 -7.99 -1.30
CA GLN A 164 -1.07 -9.13 -2.16
C GLN A 164 -2.45 -9.74 -1.86
N LEU A 165 -2.89 -9.76 -0.59
CA LEU A 165 -4.25 -10.19 -0.21
C LEU A 165 -5.34 -9.27 -0.80
N SER A 166 -4.99 -8.05 -1.18
CA SER A 166 -5.92 -7.09 -1.78
C SER A 166 -6.06 -7.19 -3.31
N VAL A 167 -5.34 -8.11 -3.99
CA VAL A 167 -5.42 -8.29 -5.46
C VAL A 167 -6.84 -8.33 -6.02
N PRO A 168 -7.81 -9.05 -5.44
CA PRO A 168 -9.18 -9.06 -5.96
C PRO A 168 -9.80 -7.67 -6.08
N ALA A 169 -9.48 -6.76 -5.15
CA ALA A 169 -9.94 -5.37 -5.20
C ALA A 169 -9.30 -4.58 -6.35
N PHE A 170 -8.01 -4.80 -6.63
CA PHE A 170 -7.32 -4.20 -7.78
C PHE A 170 -7.96 -4.67 -9.10
N LEU A 171 -8.15 -5.99 -9.25
CA LEU A 171 -8.77 -6.56 -10.45
C LEU A 171 -10.21 -6.06 -10.62
N ALA A 172 -11.03 -6.08 -9.57
CA ALA A 172 -12.40 -5.57 -9.61
C ALA A 172 -12.44 -4.09 -10.02
N THR A 173 -11.51 -3.27 -9.51
CA THR A 173 -11.42 -1.85 -9.86
C THR A 173 -11.03 -1.66 -11.33
N LEU A 174 -10.05 -2.43 -11.83
CA LEU A 174 -9.58 -2.34 -13.22
C LEU A 174 -10.61 -2.87 -14.24
N LEU A 175 -11.48 -3.78 -13.82
CA LEU A 175 -12.55 -4.34 -14.67
C LEU A 175 -13.80 -3.46 -14.74
N ARG A 176 -14.02 -2.57 -13.76
CA ARG A 176 -15.09 -1.57 -13.82
C ARG A 176 -14.70 -0.53 -14.87
N ARG A 177 -15.42 -0.54 -16.00
CA ARG A 177 -15.26 0.42 -17.11
C ARG A 177 -15.68 1.82 -16.70
#